data_AF-A0A6L7EZ42-F1
#
_entry.id   AF-A0A6L7EZ42-F1
#
_cell.length_a   1.000
_cell.length_b   1.000
_cell.length_c   1.000
_cell.angle_alpha   90.00
_cell.angle_beta   90.00
_cell.angle_gamma   90.00
#
_symmetry.space_group_name_H-M   'P 1'
#
loop_
_entity.id
_entity.type
_entity.pdbx_description
1 polymer ?
#
loop_
_entity_poly.entity_id
_entity_poly.type
_entity_poly.pdbx_seq_one_letter_code
_entity_poly.pdbx_strand_id
1 'polypeptide(L)'
;MSLNRLSRLLVSGAAATALTAGGLAVTATPAQAATATGSASYTCVNPLGGLLPGPLSALGNSFTLPAKFTLQNLPETLTANVPVPAGVPIVGTFSLPSNLNGGLLGPLVTSLSLTLNNALGGTPLAPVSTQFSGVATQVSNGEAQITGTLGAFTPSADGLPLPIPTSFDASLLTGVLAPLGVKCTYNPGTAVFTGGTGGTGTGTGTGGISVAKQGATIKAKGKKKIKLGQKAVVTVKVKTSAGQKGVGQVKVKAKGQKAKVKNLKNGKIRFVIKKLRAGKQKIKFTFLGNSYTNAAKKSFVVRVMR
;
A
#
# COMPACT_ATOMS: atom_id res chain seq x y z
N MET A 1 -67.88 7.96 -7.99
CA MET A 1 -67.66 8.20 -9.43
C MET A 1 -66.40 9.05 -9.62
N SER A 2 -65.52 8.62 -10.53
CA SER A 2 -64.42 9.33 -11.24
C SER A 2 -63.40 10.15 -10.42
N LEU A 3 -62.11 9.77 -10.22
CA LEU A 3 -60.97 9.60 -11.16
C LEU A 3 -60.71 10.79 -12.11
N ASN A 4 -59.59 11.51 -11.89
CA ASN A 4 -58.47 11.75 -12.83
C ASN A 4 -57.61 12.96 -12.40
N ARG A 5 -56.32 12.74 -12.10
CA ARG A 5 -55.10 13.00 -12.92
C ARG A 5 -54.58 14.46 -12.82
N LEU A 6 -53.41 14.69 -12.24
CA LEU A 6 -52.05 14.65 -12.85
C LEU A 6 -51.73 15.91 -13.68
N SER A 7 -50.82 16.76 -13.20
CA SER A 7 -49.81 17.58 -13.94
C SER A 7 -49.07 18.47 -12.92
N ARG A 8 -47.77 18.29 -12.59
CA ARG A 8 -46.51 18.60 -13.30
C ARG A 8 -46.29 20.10 -13.61
N LEU A 9 -45.29 20.68 -12.91
CA LEU A 9 -44.18 21.60 -13.31
C LEU A 9 -43.95 22.67 -12.22
N LEU A 10 -42.82 22.64 -11.49
CA LEU A 10 -41.55 23.35 -11.78
C LEU A 10 -41.73 24.86 -11.94
N VAL A 11 -41.44 25.64 -10.89
CA VAL A 11 -40.72 26.93 -10.99
C VAL A 11 -39.89 27.15 -9.71
N SER A 12 -38.63 27.46 -9.96
CA SER A 12 -37.55 27.95 -9.12
C SER A 12 -37.91 29.07 -8.13
N GLY A 13 -37.33 29.01 -6.93
CA GLY A 13 -37.22 30.14 -6.01
C GLY A 13 -35.86 30.10 -5.32
N ALA A 14 -34.94 30.94 -5.79
CA ALA A 14 -33.67 31.20 -5.16
C ALA A 14 -33.89 31.99 -3.86
N ALA A 15 -33.49 31.43 -2.73
CA ALA A 15 -33.21 32.15 -1.49
C ALA A 15 -32.49 31.21 -0.52
N ALA A 16 -31.16 31.12 -0.64
CA ALA A 16 -30.32 30.63 0.45
C ALA A 16 -29.52 31.82 0.98
N THR A 17 -30.20 32.55 1.86
CA THR A 17 -29.65 33.55 2.75
C THR A 17 -28.43 33.02 3.50
N ALA A 18 -27.42 33.89 3.63
CA ALA A 18 -26.29 33.73 4.51
C ALA A 18 -26.71 33.26 5.91
N LEU A 19 -26.28 32.05 6.29
CA LEU A 19 -26.15 31.66 7.68
C LEU A 19 -24.66 31.47 7.99
N THR A 20 -24.02 32.58 8.32
CA THR A 20 -22.84 32.63 9.16
C THR A 20 -23.23 32.14 10.56
N ALA A 21 -23.23 30.83 10.75
CA ALA A 21 -23.24 30.22 12.07
C ALA A 21 -21.86 29.59 12.27
N GLY A 22 -21.10 30.14 13.23
CA GLY A 22 -19.79 29.70 13.67
C GLY A 22 -19.81 28.29 14.23
N GLY A 23 -19.93 27.30 13.34
CA GLY A 23 -19.39 25.98 13.61
C GLY A 23 -17.89 26.15 13.69
N LEU A 24 -17.31 25.85 14.86
CA LEU A 24 -15.90 25.50 14.93
C LEU A 24 -15.70 24.36 13.93
N ALA A 25 -15.26 24.72 12.72
CA ALA A 25 -14.61 23.79 11.84
C ALA A 25 -13.36 23.40 12.62
N VAL A 26 -13.46 22.29 13.36
CA VAL A 26 -12.31 21.47 13.68
C VAL A 26 -11.81 21.02 12.30
N THR A 27 -11.07 21.88 11.63
CA THR A 27 -10.27 21.52 10.48
C THR A 27 -9.34 20.47 11.03
N ALA A 28 -9.70 19.20 10.83
CA ALA A 28 -8.85 18.08 11.18
C ALA A 28 -7.49 18.44 10.59
N THR A 29 -6.50 18.58 11.48
CA THR A 29 -5.14 18.93 11.10
C THR A 29 -4.79 18.04 9.90
N PRO A 30 -4.45 18.62 8.74
CA PRO A 30 -4.21 17.82 7.55
C PRO A 30 -3.18 16.75 7.94
N ALA A 31 -3.55 15.48 7.75
CA ALA A 31 -2.70 14.36 8.12
C ALA A 31 -1.32 14.62 7.54
N GLN A 32 -0.31 14.67 8.42
CA GLN A 32 1.05 15.02 8.00
C GLN A 32 1.49 14.03 6.91
N ALA A 33 2.00 14.59 5.83
CA ALA A 33 2.60 13.84 4.74
C ALA A 33 3.81 13.08 5.29
N ALA A 34 3.72 11.76 5.34
CA ALA A 34 4.82 10.89 5.68
C ALA A 34 5.77 10.72 4.48
N THR A 35 7.05 10.59 4.78
CA THR A 35 8.08 10.22 3.80
C THR A 35 8.60 8.83 4.13
N ALA A 36 8.36 7.84 3.28
CA ALA A 36 9.02 6.53 3.43
C ALA A 36 10.36 6.54 2.69
N THR A 37 11.38 5.94 3.29
CA THR A 37 12.73 5.86 2.74
C THR A 37 13.24 4.43 2.68
N GLY A 38 13.69 3.97 1.52
CA GLY A 38 14.33 2.67 1.33
C GLY A 38 15.70 2.85 0.68
N SER A 39 16.71 2.12 1.16
CA SER A 39 18.01 2.01 0.49
C SER A 39 17.98 0.93 -0.59
N ALA A 40 18.84 1.02 -1.58
CA ALA A 40 19.12 -0.06 -2.53
C ALA A 40 20.60 -0.01 -2.90
N SER A 41 21.12 -1.10 -3.45
CA SER A 41 22.48 -1.17 -3.93
C SER A 41 22.50 -1.84 -5.29
N TYR A 42 23.22 -1.23 -6.23
CA TYR A 42 23.37 -1.73 -7.60
C TYR A 42 24.80 -2.16 -7.83
N THR A 43 24.99 -3.34 -8.40
CA THR A 43 26.29 -3.78 -8.91
C THR A 43 26.37 -3.41 -10.38
N CYS A 44 27.25 -2.47 -10.69
CA CYS A 44 27.51 -2.01 -12.05
C CYS A 44 28.73 -2.75 -12.61
N VAL A 45 28.59 -3.35 -13.78
CA VAL A 45 29.66 -4.06 -14.49
C VAL A 45 30.02 -3.27 -15.74
N ASN A 46 31.33 -3.04 -15.91
CA ASN A 46 31.88 -2.44 -17.12
C ASN A 46 32.45 -3.53 -18.03
N PRO A 47 31.89 -3.76 -19.24
CA PRO A 47 32.40 -4.74 -20.18
C PRO A 47 33.83 -4.47 -20.68
N LEU A 48 34.34 -3.23 -20.58
CA LEU A 48 35.67 -2.84 -21.06
C LEU A 48 36.82 -3.21 -20.11
N GLY A 49 36.55 -3.85 -18.97
CA GLY A 49 37.56 -4.63 -18.24
C GLY A 49 38.83 -3.87 -17.81
N GLY A 50 38.70 -2.74 -17.11
CA GLY A 50 39.86 -2.01 -16.55
C GLY A 50 40.65 -1.21 -17.59
N LEU A 51 40.33 -1.35 -18.88
CA LEU A 51 40.92 -0.58 -19.99
C LEU A 51 40.37 0.85 -20.08
N LEU A 52 39.78 1.37 -19.00
CA LEU A 52 39.23 2.70 -18.96
C LEU A 52 40.36 3.74 -18.85
N PRO A 53 40.45 4.73 -19.76
CA PRO A 53 41.49 5.74 -19.71
C PRO A 53 41.29 6.68 -18.51
N GLY A 54 42.40 7.07 -17.89
CA GLY A 54 42.44 8.11 -16.86
C GLY A 54 41.71 7.74 -15.57
N PRO A 55 41.02 8.68 -14.90
CA PRO A 55 40.41 8.47 -13.58
C PRO A 55 39.26 7.44 -13.59
N LEU A 56 38.78 7.05 -14.77
CA LEU A 56 37.77 6.00 -14.94
C LEU A 56 38.32 4.60 -14.63
N SER A 57 39.64 4.38 -14.70
CA SER A 57 40.29 3.14 -14.28
C SER A 57 39.98 2.77 -12.82
N ALA A 58 39.71 3.76 -11.97
CA ALA A 58 39.36 3.57 -10.56
C ALA A 58 37.99 2.90 -10.34
N LEU A 59 37.13 2.84 -11.37
CA LEU A 59 35.85 2.12 -11.32
C LEU A 59 36.02 0.60 -11.43
N GLY A 60 37.19 0.13 -11.88
CA GLY A 60 37.48 -1.29 -12.10
C GLY A 60 36.52 -1.95 -13.08
N ASN A 61 36.42 -3.29 -12.98
CA ASN A 61 35.52 -4.11 -13.80
C ASN A 61 34.10 -4.11 -13.24
N SER A 62 33.96 -3.88 -11.94
CA SER A 62 32.69 -3.74 -11.26
C SER A 62 32.77 -2.75 -10.10
N PHE A 63 31.69 -2.01 -9.88
CA PHE A 63 31.56 -1.12 -8.74
C PHE A 63 30.14 -1.17 -8.17
N THR A 64 30.01 -0.78 -6.91
CA THR A 64 28.72 -0.72 -6.21
C THR A 64 28.21 0.72 -6.19
N LEU A 65 26.98 0.92 -6.64
CA LEU A 65 26.29 2.20 -6.63
C LEU A 65 25.17 2.16 -5.58
N PRO A 66 25.37 2.79 -4.40
CA PRO A 66 24.31 2.93 -3.41
C PRO A 66 23.24 3.89 -3.93
N ALA A 67 21.98 3.54 -3.66
CA ALA A 67 20.81 4.33 -3.99
C ALA A 67 19.89 4.45 -2.78
N LYS A 68 19.13 5.55 -2.70
CA LYS A 68 18.12 5.79 -1.68
C LYS A 68 16.87 6.32 -2.35
N PHE A 69 15.77 5.62 -2.17
CA PHE A 69 14.46 5.99 -2.71
C PHE A 69 13.58 6.51 -1.59
N THR A 70 12.95 7.65 -1.84
CA THR A 70 11.99 8.27 -0.92
C THR A 70 10.63 8.41 -1.61
N LEU A 71 9.58 8.01 -0.92
CA LEU A 71 8.20 8.27 -1.32
C LEU A 71 7.68 9.40 -0.47
N GLN A 72 7.29 10.49 -1.11
CA GLN A 72 6.84 11.70 -0.43
C GLN A 72 5.31 11.78 -0.47
N ASN A 73 4.73 12.58 0.43
CA ASN A 73 3.29 12.88 0.45
C ASN A 73 2.36 11.68 0.61
N LEU A 74 2.85 10.60 1.23
CA LEU A 74 2.00 9.48 1.58
C LEU A 74 1.34 9.71 2.95
N PRO A 75 0.15 9.16 3.19
CA PRO A 75 -0.39 9.07 4.55
C PRO A 75 0.55 8.26 5.46
N GLU A 76 0.74 8.68 6.71
CA GLU A 76 1.48 7.91 7.74
C GLU A 76 0.94 6.48 7.92
N THR A 77 -0.36 6.30 7.68
CA THR A 77 -1.02 5.00 7.74
C THR A 77 -1.74 4.72 6.43
N LEU A 78 -1.21 3.76 5.67
CA LEU A 78 -1.92 3.16 4.54
C LEU A 78 -2.80 2.02 5.05
N THR A 79 -3.92 1.77 4.37
CA THR A 79 -4.77 0.62 4.69
C THR A 79 -4.52 -0.50 3.68
N ALA A 80 -4.16 -1.68 4.15
CA ALA A 80 -3.90 -2.84 3.30
C ALA A 80 -5.11 -3.13 2.38
N ASN A 81 -4.88 -3.56 1.13
CA ASN A 81 -5.94 -3.87 0.17
C ASN A 81 -6.91 -2.70 -0.18
N VAL A 82 -6.53 -1.45 0.11
CA VAL A 82 -7.20 -0.24 -0.37
C VAL A 82 -6.32 0.41 -1.45
N PRO A 83 -6.82 0.61 -2.68
CA PRO A 83 -6.03 1.24 -3.73
C PRO A 83 -5.57 2.64 -3.32
N VAL A 84 -4.29 2.91 -3.54
CA VAL A 84 -3.69 4.24 -3.50
C VAL A 84 -3.73 4.79 -4.93
N PRO A 85 -4.26 6.01 -5.14
CA PRO A 85 -4.30 6.62 -6.47
C PRO A 85 -2.89 6.89 -7.01
N ALA A 86 -2.78 7.01 -8.34
CA ALA A 86 -1.55 7.44 -8.98
C ALA A 86 -1.17 8.88 -8.57
N GLY A 87 0.09 9.24 -8.78
CA GLY A 87 0.61 10.59 -8.55
C GLY A 87 1.44 10.76 -7.27
N VAL A 88 1.75 9.67 -6.55
CA VAL A 88 2.64 9.74 -5.38
C VAL A 88 4.07 10.04 -5.85
N PRO A 89 4.68 11.16 -5.45
CA PRO A 89 6.04 11.47 -5.85
C PRO A 89 7.05 10.48 -5.27
N ILE A 90 7.93 9.98 -6.12
CA ILE A 90 9.09 9.17 -5.76
C ILE A 90 10.37 9.93 -6.13
N VAL A 91 11.34 9.92 -5.23
CA VAL A 91 12.65 10.53 -5.44
C VAL A 91 13.72 9.48 -5.16
N GLY A 92 14.52 9.12 -6.16
CA GLY A 92 15.72 8.30 -6.00
C GLY A 92 16.96 9.18 -5.96
N THR A 93 17.86 8.96 -5.00
CA THR A 93 19.20 9.55 -4.97
C THR A 93 20.23 8.42 -5.12
N PHE A 94 21.20 8.61 -6.00
CA PHE A 94 22.31 7.69 -6.21
C PHE A 94 23.58 8.37 -5.74
N SER A 95 24.23 7.81 -4.72
CA SER A 95 25.45 8.40 -4.17
C SER A 95 26.64 7.77 -4.86
N LEU A 96 27.53 8.60 -5.40
CA LEU A 96 28.76 8.14 -6.00
C LEU A 96 29.81 7.85 -4.93
N PRO A 97 30.69 6.87 -5.14
CA PRO A 97 31.80 6.65 -4.23
C PRO A 97 32.69 7.90 -4.20
N SER A 98 33.10 8.28 -2.99
CA SER A 98 33.73 9.58 -2.71
C SER A 98 35.06 9.81 -3.46
N ASN A 99 35.72 8.73 -3.89
CA ASN A 99 36.90 8.78 -4.75
C ASN A 99 36.63 9.39 -6.14
N LEU A 100 35.35 9.52 -6.55
CA LEU A 100 34.95 10.15 -7.81
C LEU A 100 34.52 11.62 -7.67
N ASN A 101 34.47 12.17 -6.45
CA ASN A 101 33.99 13.55 -6.20
C ASN A 101 35.07 14.63 -6.35
N GLY A 102 36.31 14.27 -6.70
CA GLY A 102 37.42 15.22 -6.85
C GLY A 102 37.51 15.86 -8.23
N GLY A 103 37.34 17.20 -8.29
CA GLY A 103 37.90 18.20 -9.22
C GLY A 103 37.77 18.01 -10.75
N LEU A 104 38.13 16.85 -11.30
CA LEU A 104 38.18 16.57 -12.73
C LEU A 104 37.00 15.73 -13.23
N LEU A 105 36.17 15.22 -12.31
CA LEU A 105 35.10 14.26 -12.59
C LEU A 105 33.69 14.86 -12.54
N GLY A 106 33.54 16.16 -12.28
CA GLY A 106 32.24 16.84 -12.34
C GLY A 106 31.45 16.60 -13.64
N PRO A 107 32.09 16.62 -14.83
CA PRO A 107 31.46 16.25 -16.09
C PRO A 107 31.02 14.78 -16.14
N LEU A 108 31.79 13.87 -15.51
CA LEU A 108 31.44 12.45 -15.43
C LEU A 108 30.19 12.26 -14.56
N VAL A 109 30.15 12.89 -13.39
CA VAL A 109 28.99 12.80 -12.50
C VAL A 109 27.74 13.39 -13.17
N THR A 110 27.89 14.51 -13.87
CA THR A 110 26.80 15.11 -14.66
C THR A 110 26.35 14.16 -15.76
N SER A 111 27.29 13.56 -16.50
CA SER A 111 26.96 12.58 -17.55
C SER A 111 26.27 11.34 -16.99
N LEU A 112 26.72 10.83 -15.85
CA LEU A 112 26.09 9.71 -15.15
C LEU A 112 24.67 10.06 -14.70
N SER A 113 24.46 11.26 -14.17
CA SER A 113 23.12 11.69 -13.75
C SER A 113 22.15 11.78 -14.93
N LEU A 114 22.59 12.30 -16.07
CA LEU A 114 21.85 12.32 -17.34
C LEU A 114 21.59 10.90 -17.86
N THR A 115 22.61 10.04 -17.83
CA THR A 115 22.52 8.64 -18.22
C THR A 115 21.52 7.90 -17.31
N LEU A 116 21.59 8.05 -16.00
CA LEU A 116 20.64 7.46 -15.06
C LEU A 116 19.21 7.96 -15.31
N ASN A 117 19.04 9.25 -15.56
CA ASN A 117 17.73 9.83 -15.86
C ASN A 117 17.12 9.21 -17.13
N ASN A 118 17.91 9.05 -18.19
CA ASN A 118 17.43 8.44 -19.43
C ASN A 118 17.26 6.92 -19.32
N ALA A 119 18.14 6.24 -18.57
CA ALA A 119 18.08 4.79 -18.38
C ALA A 119 16.86 4.39 -17.56
N LEU A 120 16.49 5.22 -16.59
CA LEU A 120 15.39 4.97 -15.66
C LEU A 120 14.07 5.62 -16.11
N GLY A 121 14.16 6.67 -16.92
CA GLY A 121 13.05 7.32 -17.60
C GLY A 121 12.38 6.36 -18.58
N GLY A 122 11.35 5.65 -18.11
CA GLY A 122 10.62 4.66 -18.90
C GLY A 122 10.86 3.21 -18.50
N THR A 123 11.80 2.92 -17.59
CA THR A 123 11.87 1.57 -17.00
C THR A 123 10.61 1.30 -16.19
N PRO A 124 9.84 0.24 -16.51
CA PRO A 124 8.73 -0.15 -15.68
C PRO A 124 9.29 -0.62 -14.35
N LEU A 125 8.81 -0.02 -13.27
CA LEU A 125 9.14 -0.53 -11.95
C LEU A 125 8.26 -1.77 -11.69
N ALA A 126 8.84 -2.79 -11.08
CA ALA A 126 8.08 -3.92 -10.58
C ALA A 126 7.98 -3.77 -9.05
N PRO A 127 6.84 -4.15 -8.42
CA PRO A 127 5.64 -4.78 -8.96
C PRO A 127 4.53 -3.80 -9.40
N VAL A 128 4.79 -2.50 -9.37
CA VAL A 128 3.78 -1.47 -9.68
C VAL A 128 4.13 -0.85 -11.03
N SER A 129 3.25 -0.92 -12.03
CA SER A 129 3.45 -0.32 -13.35
C SER A 129 3.58 1.20 -13.27
N THR A 130 4.75 1.68 -12.88
CA THR A 130 5.10 3.09 -12.73
C THR A 130 6.28 3.38 -13.62
N GLN A 131 6.29 4.58 -14.18
CA GLN A 131 7.42 5.10 -14.94
C GLN A 131 7.97 6.30 -14.18
N PHE A 132 9.30 6.37 -14.02
CA PHE A 132 9.91 7.64 -13.64
C PHE A 132 9.68 8.63 -14.80
N SER A 133 9.02 9.75 -14.51
CA SER A 133 8.95 10.88 -15.43
C SER A 133 10.15 11.77 -15.12
N GLY A 134 11.16 11.69 -15.98
CA GLY A 134 12.48 12.26 -15.70
C GLY A 134 12.43 13.78 -15.51
N VAL A 135 12.74 14.22 -14.29
CA VAL A 135 13.25 15.57 -14.03
C VAL A 135 14.51 15.38 -13.18
N ALA A 136 15.68 15.51 -13.80
CA ALA A 136 16.95 15.51 -13.10
C ALA A 136 17.13 16.86 -12.42
N THR A 137 17.21 16.89 -11.09
CA THR A 137 17.70 18.04 -10.34
C THR A 137 19.15 17.80 -9.95
N GLN A 138 19.93 18.87 -10.12
CA GLN A 138 21.37 19.03 -9.92
C GLN A 138 22.12 17.98 -9.08
N VAL A 139 23.29 17.61 -9.60
CA VAL A 139 24.35 17.00 -8.81
C VAL A 139 24.88 18.04 -7.82
N SER A 140 24.58 17.86 -6.55
CA SER A 140 25.29 18.52 -5.45
C SER A 140 25.93 17.45 -4.59
N ASN A 141 27.18 17.66 -4.18
CA ASN A 141 27.91 16.76 -3.27
C ASN A 141 28.09 15.31 -3.75
N GLY A 142 28.07 15.05 -5.06
CA GLY A 142 28.29 13.70 -5.60
C GLY A 142 27.08 12.77 -5.57
N GLU A 143 25.87 13.33 -5.50
CA GLU A 143 24.63 12.58 -5.59
C GLU A 143 23.89 12.92 -6.88
N ALA A 144 23.40 11.91 -7.60
CA ALA A 144 22.50 12.08 -8.72
C ALA A 144 21.06 11.84 -8.25
N GLN A 145 20.15 12.78 -8.51
CA GLN A 145 18.74 12.66 -8.12
C GLN A 145 17.85 12.40 -9.33
N ILE A 146 16.93 11.45 -9.19
CA ILE A 146 15.82 11.20 -10.12
C ILE A 146 14.51 11.44 -9.38
N THR A 147 13.54 12.02 -10.07
CA THR A 147 12.17 12.15 -9.57
C THR A 147 11.20 11.46 -10.51
N GLY A 148 10.06 11.02 -9.99
CA GLY A 148 8.97 10.48 -10.77
C GLY A 148 7.70 10.40 -9.96
N THR A 149 6.67 9.76 -10.51
CA THR A 149 5.41 9.52 -9.81
C THR A 149 5.02 8.06 -9.88
N LEU A 150 4.54 7.53 -8.77
CA LEU A 150 3.97 6.19 -8.76
C LEU A 150 2.61 6.18 -9.49
N GLY A 151 2.40 5.16 -10.31
CA GLY A 151 1.08 4.72 -10.74
C GLY A 151 0.24 4.22 -9.56
N ALA A 152 -1.04 3.93 -9.82
CA ALA A 152 -1.93 3.41 -8.79
C ALA A 152 -1.44 2.03 -8.30
N PHE A 153 -1.48 1.81 -6.99
CA PHE A 153 -1.05 0.54 -6.39
C PHE A 153 -1.98 0.13 -5.25
N THR A 154 -1.93 -1.14 -4.87
CA THR A 154 -2.65 -1.65 -3.70
C THR A 154 -1.62 -2.22 -2.71
N PRO A 155 -1.44 -1.62 -1.52
CA PRO A 155 -0.46 -2.07 -0.56
C PRO A 155 -0.80 -3.47 -0.03
N SER A 156 0.22 -4.31 0.09
CA SER A 156 0.08 -5.66 0.66
C SER A 156 0.04 -5.58 2.19
N ALA A 157 -0.30 -6.69 2.85
CA ALA A 157 -0.22 -6.75 4.30
C ALA A 157 1.23 -6.76 4.84
N ASP A 158 2.17 -7.15 3.98
CA ASP A 158 3.57 -7.36 4.33
C ASP A 158 4.40 -6.08 4.15
N GLY A 159 3.80 -5.02 3.59
CA GLY A 159 4.41 -3.71 3.46
C GLY A 159 4.07 -3.02 2.15
N LEU A 160 4.67 -1.85 1.97
CA LEU A 160 4.60 -1.10 0.72
C LEU A 160 5.68 -1.65 -0.23
N PRO A 161 5.33 -2.26 -1.38
CA PRO A 161 6.35 -2.66 -2.34
C PRO A 161 7.09 -1.40 -2.81
N LEU A 162 8.40 -1.36 -2.64
CA LEU A 162 9.24 -0.31 -3.21
C LEU A 162 9.41 -0.62 -4.69
N PRO A 163 8.89 0.23 -5.59
CA PRO A 163 9.13 0.06 -7.01
C PRO A 163 10.56 0.56 -7.27
N ILE A 164 11.52 -0.36 -7.33
CA ILE A 164 12.91 -0.07 -7.70
C ILE A 164 13.23 -0.69 -9.06
N PRO A 165 14.04 -0.01 -9.88
CA PRO A 165 14.62 -0.62 -11.06
C PRO A 165 15.41 -1.86 -10.65
N THR A 166 15.14 -3.01 -11.26
CA THR A 166 15.92 -4.23 -11.03
C THR A 166 17.24 -4.22 -11.80
N SER A 167 17.31 -3.44 -12.87
CA SER A 167 18.51 -3.19 -13.65
C SER A 167 18.34 -1.93 -14.49
N PHE A 168 19.46 -1.37 -14.93
CA PHE A 168 19.49 -0.33 -15.95
C PHE A 168 20.78 -0.46 -16.78
N ASP A 169 20.69 -0.09 -18.05
CA ASP A 169 21.77 -0.27 -19.03
C ASP A 169 22.16 1.10 -19.62
N ALA A 170 23.37 1.55 -19.30
CA ALA A 170 23.90 2.81 -19.80
C ALA A 170 24.31 2.74 -21.28
N SER A 171 24.46 1.55 -21.87
CA SER A 171 24.88 1.36 -23.27
C SER A 171 23.89 1.93 -24.28
N LEU A 172 22.62 2.05 -23.90
CA LEU A 172 21.53 2.47 -24.79
C LEU A 172 21.40 3.99 -24.90
N LEU A 173 22.32 4.74 -24.31
CA LEU A 173 22.19 6.17 -24.10
C LEU A 173 23.21 6.98 -24.87
N THR A 174 23.10 8.30 -24.83
CA THR A 174 24.10 9.23 -25.36
C THR A 174 24.93 9.80 -24.20
N GLY A 175 26.24 9.99 -24.40
CA GLY A 175 27.14 10.56 -23.39
C GLY A 175 28.39 9.73 -23.12
N VAL A 176 29.22 10.17 -22.17
CA VAL A 176 30.56 9.61 -21.88
C VAL A 176 30.50 8.15 -21.41
N LEU A 177 29.39 7.73 -20.79
CA LEU A 177 29.19 6.37 -20.30
C LEU A 177 28.58 5.41 -21.31
N ALA A 178 27.95 5.93 -22.37
CA ALA A 178 27.37 5.12 -23.44
C ALA A 178 28.37 4.15 -24.07
N PRO A 179 29.59 4.58 -24.50
CA PRO A 179 30.57 3.67 -25.06
C PRO A 179 31.14 2.69 -24.04
N LEU A 180 30.97 2.96 -22.73
CA LEU A 180 31.45 2.07 -21.68
C LEU A 180 30.52 0.86 -21.47
N GLY A 181 29.29 0.92 -21.97
CA GLY A 181 28.35 -0.20 -21.90
C GLY A 181 28.03 -0.67 -20.48
N VAL A 182 28.06 0.23 -19.50
CA VAL A 182 27.88 -0.12 -18.08
C VAL A 182 26.49 -0.66 -17.82
N LYS A 183 26.42 -1.87 -17.27
CA LYS A 183 25.15 -2.51 -16.87
C LYS A 183 25.09 -2.60 -15.37
N CYS A 184 24.06 -2.01 -14.79
CA CYS A 184 23.84 -2.06 -13.36
C CYS A 184 22.67 -2.98 -13.03
N THR A 185 22.90 -3.92 -12.13
CA THR A 185 21.90 -4.88 -11.66
C THR A 185 21.68 -4.66 -10.17
N TYR A 186 20.43 -4.59 -9.76
CA TYR A 186 20.05 -4.49 -8.35
C TYR A 186 20.57 -5.71 -7.59
N ASN A 187 21.20 -5.49 -6.45
CA ASN A 187 21.65 -6.56 -5.56
C ASN A 187 20.50 -6.95 -4.60
N PRO A 188 19.84 -8.11 -4.80
CA PRO A 188 18.71 -8.53 -3.99
C PRO A 188 19.18 -8.85 -2.56
N GLY A 189 19.01 -7.90 -1.66
CA GLY A 189 19.41 -8.05 -0.26
C GLY A 189 19.44 -6.76 0.56
N THR A 190 19.22 -5.60 -0.07
CA THR A 190 19.44 -4.29 0.58
C THR A 190 18.25 -3.33 0.53
N ALA A 191 17.18 -3.62 -0.22
CA ALA A 191 15.97 -2.81 -0.23
C ALA A 191 14.94 -3.27 0.79
N VAL A 192 15.08 -2.74 2.01
CA VAL A 192 14.04 -2.76 3.03
C VAL A 192 13.70 -1.32 3.33
N PHE A 193 12.43 -0.93 3.19
CA PHE A 193 11.97 0.27 3.86
C PHE A 193 12.12 0.05 5.36
N THR A 194 12.89 0.89 6.04
CA THR A 194 13.10 0.85 7.50
C THR A 194 11.85 1.27 8.30
N GLY A 195 10.67 1.10 7.71
CA GLY A 195 9.43 1.67 8.18
C GLY A 195 8.26 0.84 7.70
N GLY A 196 7.76 -0.05 8.56
CA GLY A 196 6.56 -0.82 8.25
C GLY A 196 6.50 -2.15 8.96
N THR A 197 6.76 -2.22 10.27
CA THR A 197 6.32 -3.38 11.05
C THR A 197 4.80 -3.36 11.14
N GLY A 198 4.15 -3.97 10.15
CA GLY A 198 2.76 -4.47 10.24
C GLY A 198 2.63 -5.71 11.14
N GLY A 199 3.72 -6.12 11.79
CA GLY A 199 3.76 -7.10 12.87
C GLY A 199 4.03 -6.39 14.20
N THR A 200 3.55 -6.97 15.30
CA THR A 200 3.67 -6.52 16.70
C THR A 200 5.11 -6.41 17.25
N GLY A 201 6.11 -6.19 16.38
CA GLY A 201 7.51 -6.05 16.74
C GLY A 201 7.88 -4.59 17.04
N THR A 202 8.49 -4.40 18.19
CA THR A 202 9.01 -3.15 18.77
C THR A 202 10.22 -2.59 18.02
N GLY A 203 10.15 -2.48 16.70
CA GLY A 203 11.19 -1.88 15.86
C GLY A 203 11.10 -0.36 15.91
N THR A 204 12.06 0.28 16.57
CA THR A 204 12.27 1.73 16.60
C THR A 204 12.87 2.22 15.27
N GLY A 205 12.03 2.29 14.23
CA GLY A 205 12.34 2.99 12.98
C GLY A 205 11.60 4.33 12.95
N THR A 206 12.33 5.43 13.10
CA THR A 206 11.79 6.79 13.00
C THR A 206 11.42 7.10 11.54
N GLY A 207 10.13 7.28 11.25
CA GLY A 207 9.63 7.79 9.95
C GLY A 207 9.02 6.78 8.99
N GLY A 208 8.54 5.63 9.46
CA GLY A 208 7.98 4.59 8.60
C GLY A 208 6.49 4.74 8.27
N ILE A 209 6.11 4.63 7.00
CA ILE A 209 4.72 4.43 6.60
C ILE A 209 4.25 3.08 7.15
N SER A 210 3.21 3.11 7.98
CA SER A 210 2.60 1.88 8.47
C SER A 210 1.53 1.41 7.50
N VAL A 211 1.49 0.11 7.21
CA VAL A 211 0.37 -0.50 6.50
C VAL A 211 -0.53 -1.19 7.53
N ALA A 212 -1.64 -0.52 7.87
CA ALA A 212 -2.61 -1.04 8.82
C ALA A 212 -3.56 -2.04 8.15
N LYS A 213 -3.89 -3.10 8.90
CA LYS A 213 -4.97 -4.03 8.51
C LYS A 213 -6.31 -3.33 8.54
N GLN A 214 -7.17 -3.66 7.59
CA GLN A 214 -8.56 -3.18 7.56
C GLN A 214 -9.32 -3.64 8.81
N GLY A 215 -10.12 -2.75 9.41
CA GLY A 215 -11.15 -3.17 10.37
C GLY A 215 -12.19 -4.08 9.73
N ALA A 216 -12.83 -4.96 10.51
CA ALA A 216 -13.93 -5.82 10.06
C ALA A 216 -15.21 -5.59 10.88
N THR A 217 -16.35 -5.60 10.19
CA THR A 217 -17.69 -5.54 10.79
C THR A 217 -18.48 -6.80 10.46
N ILE A 218 -19.06 -7.42 11.49
CA ILE A 218 -19.90 -8.61 11.35
C ILE A 218 -21.38 -8.25 11.53
N LYS A 219 -22.20 -8.57 10.54
CA LYS A 219 -23.67 -8.51 10.61
C LYS A 219 -24.25 -9.92 10.66
N ALA A 220 -24.96 -10.27 11.73
CA ALA A 220 -25.65 -11.55 11.88
C ALA A 220 -27.16 -11.37 11.75
N LYS A 221 -27.81 -12.15 10.87
CA LYS A 221 -29.26 -12.15 10.67
C LYS A 221 -29.82 -13.57 10.81
N GLY A 222 -30.92 -13.72 11.53
CA GLY A 222 -31.60 -14.99 11.75
C GLY A 222 -32.90 -14.79 12.53
N LYS A 223 -33.68 -15.86 12.70
CA LYS A 223 -34.88 -15.80 13.54
C LYS A 223 -34.48 -15.56 15.00
N LYS A 224 -35.06 -14.55 15.64
CA LYS A 224 -34.82 -14.20 17.06
C LYS A 224 -35.63 -15.09 18.02
N LYS A 225 -36.68 -15.75 17.53
CA LYS A 225 -37.52 -16.68 18.29
C LYS A 225 -37.62 -17.99 17.51
N ILE A 226 -37.44 -19.11 18.18
CA ILE A 226 -37.60 -20.47 17.62
C ILE A 226 -38.24 -21.38 18.68
N LYS A 227 -38.88 -22.47 18.27
CA LYS A 227 -39.38 -23.50 19.20
C LYS A 227 -38.24 -24.44 19.64
N LEU A 228 -38.40 -25.09 20.78
CA LEU A 228 -37.49 -26.14 21.23
C LEU A 228 -37.37 -27.25 20.16
N GLY A 229 -36.18 -27.82 19.99
CA GLY A 229 -35.90 -28.78 18.92
C GLY A 229 -35.68 -28.16 17.52
N GLN A 230 -36.19 -26.95 17.27
CA GLN A 230 -35.99 -26.27 15.99
C GLN A 230 -34.52 -25.83 15.80
N LYS A 231 -34.03 -25.93 14.56
CA LYS A 231 -32.68 -25.50 14.19
C LYS A 231 -32.62 -23.97 14.04
N ALA A 232 -31.68 -23.32 14.72
CA ALA A 232 -31.39 -21.91 14.48
C ALA A 232 -30.53 -21.74 13.23
N VAL A 233 -31.05 -21.03 12.23
CA VAL A 233 -30.32 -20.67 11.02
C VAL A 233 -29.91 -19.21 11.11
N VAL A 234 -28.60 -18.95 11.13
CA VAL A 234 -28.04 -17.61 11.18
C VAL A 234 -27.14 -17.38 9.98
N THR A 235 -27.46 -16.35 9.20
CA THR A 235 -26.62 -15.86 8.10
C THR A 235 -25.74 -14.74 8.62
N VAL A 236 -24.44 -14.90 8.47
CA VAL A 236 -23.43 -13.92 8.87
C VAL A 236 -22.87 -13.28 7.61
N LYS A 237 -22.79 -11.94 7.59
CA LYS A 237 -22.11 -11.16 6.57
C LYS A 237 -20.94 -10.43 7.22
N VAL A 238 -19.77 -10.46 6.58
CA VAL A 238 -18.58 -9.73 7.01
C VAL A 238 -18.24 -8.69 5.95
N LYS A 239 -18.07 -7.44 6.39
CA LYS A 239 -17.58 -6.34 5.56
C LYS A 239 -16.31 -5.77 6.18
N THR A 240 -15.39 -5.30 5.36
CA THR A 240 -14.24 -4.55 5.84
C THR A 240 -14.60 -3.07 6.01
N SER A 241 -13.73 -2.31 6.67
CA SER A 241 -13.85 -0.85 6.84
C SER A 241 -13.90 -0.12 5.49
N ALA A 242 -13.17 -0.61 4.49
CA ALA A 242 -13.24 -0.14 3.10
C ALA A 242 -14.53 -0.57 2.35
N GLY A 243 -15.51 -1.18 3.04
CA GLY A 243 -16.77 -1.61 2.43
C GLY A 243 -16.69 -2.89 1.60
N GLN A 244 -15.49 -3.45 1.42
CA GLN A 244 -15.25 -4.69 0.67
C GLN A 244 -15.85 -5.90 1.39
N LYS A 245 -16.04 -6.99 0.65
CA LYS A 245 -16.55 -8.26 1.20
C LYS A 245 -15.41 -8.97 1.93
N GLY A 246 -15.65 -9.36 3.19
CA GLY A 246 -14.64 -10.06 3.98
C GLY A 246 -14.27 -11.44 3.39
N VAL A 247 -12.98 -11.75 3.38
CA VAL A 247 -12.42 -13.05 2.99
C VAL A 247 -11.82 -13.72 4.21
N GLY A 248 -12.02 -15.03 4.38
CA GLY A 248 -11.46 -15.80 5.50
C GLY A 248 -12.51 -16.60 6.26
N GLN A 249 -12.29 -16.81 7.55
CA GLN A 249 -13.04 -17.76 8.36
C GLN A 249 -13.87 -17.10 9.47
N VAL A 250 -15.05 -17.67 9.73
CA VAL A 250 -15.87 -17.32 10.88
C VAL A 250 -16.01 -18.53 11.79
N LYS A 251 -15.68 -18.34 13.07
CA LYS A 251 -15.90 -19.27 14.17
C LYS A 251 -17.22 -18.93 14.87
N VAL A 252 -18.11 -19.90 15.03
CA VAL A 252 -19.33 -19.78 15.82
C VAL A 252 -19.24 -20.62 17.09
N LYS A 253 -19.68 -20.08 18.23
CA LYS A 253 -19.79 -20.79 19.51
C LYS A 253 -21.12 -20.44 20.19
N ALA A 254 -21.93 -21.47 20.45
CA ALA A 254 -23.11 -21.39 21.32
C ALA A 254 -22.78 -21.99 22.70
N LYS A 255 -23.51 -21.58 23.74
CA LYS A 255 -23.30 -22.12 25.11
C LYS A 255 -23.51 -23.64 25.11
N GLY A 256 -22.58 -24.39 25.70
CA GLY A 256 -22.62 -25.85 25.76
C GLY A 256 -22.36 -26.57 24.44
N GLN A 257 -21.83 -25.89 23.41
CA GLN A 257 -21.49 -26.51 22.12
C GLN A 257 -20.03 -26.29 21.75
N LYS A 258 -19.44 -27.27 21.05
CA LYS A 258 -18.13 -27.13 20.40
C LYS A 258 -18.20 -26.02 19.35
N ALA A 259 -17.10 -25.27 19.22
CA ALA A 259 -17.01 -24.22 18.22
C ALA A 259 -16.99 -24.84 16.81
N LYS A 260 -17.62 -24.17 15.85
CA LYS A 260 -17.58 -24.57 14.43
C LYS A 260 -16.93 -23.45 13.63
N VAL A 261 -15.99 -23.80 12.77
CA VAL A 261 -15.32 -22.85 11.86
C VAL A 261 -15.80 -23.13 10.45
N LYS A 262 -16.06 -22.09 9.67
CA LYS A 262 -16.36 -22.23 8.25
C LYS A 262 -15.83 -21.03 7.45
N ASN A 263 -15.49 -21.29 6.19
CA ASN A 263 -15.01 -20.28 5.24
C ASN A 263 -16.15 -19.39 4.72
N LEU A 264 -15.91 -18.08 4.65
CA LEU A 264 -16.79 -17.13 3.98
C LEU A 264 -16.83 -17.41 2.48
N LYS A 265 -18.02 -17.38 1.89
CA LYS A 265 -18.22 -17.36 0.44
C LYS A 265 -18.80 -16.00 0.06
N ASN A 266 -18.08 -15.20 -0.72
CA ASN A 266 -18.55 -13.89 -1.18
C ASN A 266 -18.96 -12.96 0.00
N GLY A 267 -18.17 -12.93 1.09
CA GLY A 267 -18.44 -12.15 2.30
C GLY A 267 -19.62 -12.63 3.16
N LYS A 268 -20.18 -13.80 2.87
CA LYS A 268 -21.35 -14.35 3.57
C LYS A 268 -21.16 -15.81 3.95
N ILE A 269 -21.86 -16.23 4.99
CA ILE A 269 -21.86 -17.62 5.44
C ILE A 269 -23.11 -17.96 6.24
N ARG A 270 -23.55 -19.22 6.14
CA ARG A 270 -24.73 -19.73 6.83
C ARG A 270 -24.34 -20.77 7.89
N PHE A 271 -24.72 -20.51 9.13
CA PHE A 271 -24.58 -21.44 10.24
C PHE A 271 -25.94 -22.05 10.59
N VAL A 272 -25.94 -23.36 10.82
CA VAL A 272 -27.08 -24.12 11.32
C VAL A 272 -26.72 -24.68 12.68
N ILE A 273 -27.39 -24.19 13.71
CA ILE A 273 -27.14 -24.52 15.11
C ILE A 273 -28.33 -25.34 15.60
N LYS A 274 -28.06 -26.58 16.02
CA LYS A 274 -29.08 -27.53 16.47
C LYS A 274 -29.01 -27.66 18.00
N LYS A 275 -29.98 -28.33 18.63
CA LYS A 275 -29.95 -28.68 20.07
C LYS A 275 -29.68 -27.48 20.99
N LEU A 276 -30.38 -26.37 20.77
CA LEU A 276 -30.34 -25.22 21.66
C LEU A 276 -31.29 -25.46 22.84
N ARG A 277 -30.84 -25.15 24.06
CA ARG A 277 -31.66 -25.24 25.27
C ARG A 277 -32.72 -24.14 25.27
N ALA A 278 -33.84 -24.37 25.97
CA ALA A 278 -34.88 -23.38 26.19
C ALA A 278 -34.32 -22.07 26.79
N GLY A 279 -35.01 -20.95 26.56
CA GLY A 279 -34.63 -19.63 27.07
C GLY A 279 -33.77 -18.79 26.12
N LYS A 280 -33.15 -17.72 26.65
CA LYS A 280 -32.29 -16.82 25.88
C LYS A 280 -30.91 -17.47 25.66
N GLN A 281 -30.55 -17.71 24.41
CA GLN A 281 -29.28 -18.30 24.00
C GLN A 281 -28.43 -17.26 23.25
N LYS A 282 -27.22 -16.99 23.75
CA LYS A 282 -26.24 -16.10 23.11
C LYS A 282 -25.30 -16.91 22.23
N ILE A 283 -25.29 -16.62 20.93
CA ILE A 283 -24.43 -17.24 19.93
C ILE A 283 -23.33 -16.22 19.60
N LYS A 284 -22.07 -16.57 19.85
CA LYS A 284 -20.91 -15.73 19.55
C LYS A 284 -20.35 -16.11 18.17
N PHE A 285 -20.18 -15.11 17.31
CA PHE A 285 -19.49 -15.21 16.02
C PHE A 285 -18.19 -14.42 16.11
N THR A 286 -17.10 -15.05 15.69
CA THR A 286 -15.77 -14.44 15.62
C THR A 286 -15.25 -14.61 14.21
N PHE A 287 -15.05 -13.51 13.49
CA PHE A 287 -14.25 -13.50 12.29
C PHE A 287 -12.78 -13.56 12.71
N LEU A 288 -12.02 -14.51 12.18
CA LEU A 288 -10.65 -14.78 12.63
C LEU A 288 -9.63 -13.77 12.11
N GLY A 289 -10.01 -12.91 11.16
CA GLY A 289 -9.06 -12.05 10.45
C GLY A 289 -8.31 -12.80 9.36
N ASN A 290 -7.41 -12.10 8.69
CA ASN A 290 -6.44 -12.63 7.73
C ASN A 290 -5.21 -11.69 7.70
N SER A 291 -4.37 -11.80 6.65
CA SER A 291 -3.23 -10.89 6.46
C SER A 291 -3.67 -9.42 6.30
N TYR A 292 -4.80 -9.16 5.63
CA TYR A 292 -5.27 -7.81 5.27
C TYR A 292 -6.32 -7.21 6.23
N THR A 293 -6.95 -8.02 7.08
CA THR A 293 -8.15 -7.63 7.83
C THR A 293 -8.09 -8.13 9.27
N ASN A 294 -8.37 -7.24 10.21
CA ASN A 294 -8.43 -7.54 11.64
C ASN A 294 -9.59 -8.50 11.99
N ALA A 295 -9.39 -9.26 13.07
CA ALA A 295 -10.44 -10.10 13.64
C ALA A 295 -11.60 -9.24 14.16
N ALA A 296 -12.82 -9.79 14.14
CA ALA A 296 -14.00 -9.11 14.65
C ALA A 296 -14.91 -10.07 15.41
N LYS A 297 -15.73 -9.54 16.34
CA LYS A 297 -16.64 -10.35 17.16
C LYS A 297 -18.04 -9.76 17.12
N LYS A 298 -19.06 -10.63 17.07
CA LYS A 298 -20.47 -10.24 17.21
C LYS A 298 -21.25 -11.32 17.93
N SER A 299 -22.19 -10.91 18.78
CA SER A 299 -23.14 -11.82 19.41
C SER A 299 -24.52 -11.68 18.77
N PHE A 300 -25.19 -12.82 18.58
CA PHE A 300 -26.59 -12.90 18.19
C PHE A 300 -27.37 -13.62 19.29
N VAL A 301 -28.51 -13.08 19.69
CA VAL A 301 -29.35 -13.67 20.74
C VAL A 301 -30.59 -14.27 20.10
N VAL A 302 -30.86 -15.53 20.42
CA VAL A 302 -32.08 -16.25 20.02
C VAL A 302 -32.81 -16.69 21.28
N ARG A 303 -34.13 -16.51 21.32
CA ARG A 303 -35.01 -17.04 22.36
C ARG A 303 -35.61 -18.35 21.89
N VAL A 304 -35.33 -19.43 22.61
CA VAL A 304 -35.90 -20.75 22.39
C VAL A 304 -37.12 -20.88 23.29
N MET A 305 -38.30 -20.95 22.68
CA MET A 305 -39.58 -21.12 23.35
C MET A 305 -39.79 -22.60 23.63
N ARG A 306 -40.41 -22.94 24.76
CA ARG A 306 -40.89 -24.29 24.99
C ARG A 306 -41.97 -24.62 23.96
#